data_AF-A0A379TFN6-F1
#
_entry.id   AF-A0A379TFN6-F1
#
_cell.length_a   1.000
_cell.length_b   1.000
_cell.length_c   1.000
_cell.angle_alpha   90.00
_cell.angle_beta   90.00
_cell.angle_gamma   90.00
#
_symmetry.space_group_name_H-M   'P 1'
#
loop_
_entity.id
_entity.type
_entity.pdbx_description
1 polymer ?
#
loop_
_entity_poly.entity_id
_entity_poly.type
_entity_poly.pdbx_seq_one_letter_code
_entity_poly.pdbx_strand_id
1 'polypeptide(L)' 'MLRIQGESRDPLPAFSATVEYGQIQGTTENYQEVDVQRLLVNAPASLLAPSDVNIPLQLKSITPERLGFIRIHDIQPVNQ' A
#
# COMPACT_ATOMS: atom_id res chain seq x y z
N MET A 1 2.20 -9.73 -2.08
CA MET A 1 3.30 -8.98 -1.44
C MET A 1 3.29 -7.56 -1.99
N LEU A 2 3.48 -6.55 -1.14
CA LEU A 2 3.70 -5.18 -1.57
C LEU A 2 5.20 -4.91 -1.61
N ARG A 3 5.71 -4.52 -2.78
CA ARG A 3 7.11 -4.14 -2.97
C ARG A 3 7.23 -2.62 -2.98
N ILE A 4 8.11 -2.10 -2.14
CA ILE A 4 8.43 -0.68 -2.05
C ILE A 4 9.86 -0.51 -2.54
N GLN A 5 10.02 0.25 -3.63
CA GLN A 5 11.31 0.56 -4.21
C GLN A 5 11.58 2.06 -4.06
N GLY A 6 12.71 2.41 -3.44
CA GLY A 6 13.18 3.79 -3.44
C GLY A 6 13.66 4.19 -4.84
N GLU A 7 13.14 5.28 -5.38
CA GLU A 7 13.65 5.86 -6.64
C GLU A 7 14.99 6.57 -6.45
N SER A 8 15.24 7.06 -5.23
CA SER A 8 16.48 7.74 -4.87
C SER A 8 17.63 6.77 -4.56
N ARG A 9 18.84 7.34 -4.43
CA ARG A 9 20.00 6.61 -3.90
C ARG A 9 20.15 6.74 -2.39
N ASP A 10 19.16 7.33 -1.71
CA ASP A 10 19.16 7.46 -0.27
C ASP A 10 18.44 6.26 0.37
N PRO A 11 18.87 5.84 1.58
CA PRO A 11 18.15 4.82 2.33
C PRO A 11 16.72 5.27 2.67
N LEU A 12 15.76 4.38 2.50
CA LEU A 12 14.36 4.64 2.85
C LEU A 12 14.17 4.54 4.38
N PRO A 13 13.75 5.60 5.09
CA PRO A 13 13.47 5.51 6.52
C PRO A 13 12.26 4.59 6.79
N ALA A 14 12.13 4.14 8.04
CA ALA A 14 10.94 3.41 8.46
C ALA A 14 9.71 4.32 8.30
N PHE A 15 8.60 3.75 7.81
CA PHE A 15 7.36 4.50 7.61
C PHE A 15 6.14 3.63 7.86
N SER A 16 5.03 4.29 8.15
CA SER A 16 3.68 3.70 8.12
C SER A 16 2.93 4.21 6.89
N ALA A 17 2.05 3.39 6.35
CA ALA A 17 1.16 3.77 5.25
C ALA A 17 -0.24 3.19 5.45
N THR A 18 -1.23 3.89 4.91
CA THR A 18 -2.60 3.38 4.83
C THR A 18 -2.81 2.69 3.49
N VAL A 19 -3.24 1.43 3.53
CA VAL A 19 -3.66 0.65 2.36
C VAL A 19 -5.17 0.52 2.39
N GLU A 20 -5.83 1.02 1.35
CA GLU A 20 -7.26 0.80 1.11
C GLU A 20 -7.46 -0.12 -0.08
N TYR A 21 -8.43 -1.02 0.03
CA TYR A 21 -8.73 -1.97 -1.03
C TYR A 21 -10.22 -2.31 -1.03
N GLY A 22 -10.75 -2.59 -2.22
CA GLY A 22 -12.17 -2.84 -2.39
C GLY A 22 -12.52 -3.05 -3.85
N GLN A 23 -13.79 -2.84 -4.17
CA GLN A 23 -14.33 -2.92 -5.52
C GLN A 23 -14.54 -1.53 -6.11
N ILE A 24 -14.49 -1.46 -7.44
CA ILE A 24 -14.91 -0.29 -8.20
C ILE A 24 -16.15 -0.69 -9.00
N GLN A 25 -17.22 0.10 -8.89
CA GLN A 25 -18.40 0.01 -9.75
C GLN A 25 -18.52 1.27 -10.61
N GLY A 26 -19.11 1.14 -11.79
CA GLY A 26 -19.32 2.26 -12.71
C GLY A 26 -18.33 2.27 -13.88
N THR A 27 -18.01 3.47 -14.37
CA THR A 27 -17.14 3.70 -15.52
C THR A 27 -15.94 4.55 -15.11
N THR A 28 -14.94 4.68 -15.99
CA THR A 28 -13.80 5.57 -15.73
C THR A 28 -14.20 7.03 -15.50
N GLU A 29 -15.31 7.48 -16.09
CA GLU A 29 -15.83 8.85 -15.93
C GLU A 29 -16.60 9.03 -14.62
N ASN A 30 -17.30 8.00 -14.16
CA ASN A 30 -18.12 8.03 -12.95
C ASN A 30 -18.02 6.67 -12.26
N TYR A 31 -17.17 6.59 -11.23
CA TYR A 31 -16.98 5.38 -10.45
C TYR A 31 -17.31 5.58 -8.98
N GLN A 32 -17.64 4.48 -8.32
CA GLN A 32 -17.82 4.41 -6.88
C GLN A 32 -16.96 3.29 -6.30
N GLU A 33 -16.19 3.62 -5.25
CA GLU A 33 -15.50 2.64 -4.44
C GLU A 33 -16.50 2.02 -3.46
N VAL A 34 -16.62 0.69 -3.46
CA VAL A 34 -17.55 -0.06 -2.61
C VAL A 34 -16.82 -1.19 -1.88
N ASP A 35 -17.39 -1.63 -0.76
CA ASP A 35 -16.80 -2.65 0.13
C ASP A 35 -15.35 -2.33 0.53
N VAL A 36 -15.04 -1.03 0.71
CA VAL A 36 -13.68 -0.57 1.01
C VAL A 36 -13.26 -0.98 2.40
N GLN A 37 -12.10 -1.62 2.48
CA GLN A 37 -11.43 -1.95 3.73
C GLN A 37 -10.11 -1.19 3.84
N ARG A 38 -9.67 -0.98 5.08
CA ARG A 38 -8.44 -0.28 5.42
C ARG A 38 -7.49 -1.18 6.20
N LEU A 39 -6.22 -1.14 5.84
CA LEU A 39 -5.12 -1.82 6.51
C LEU A 39 -3.99 -0.81 6.74
N LEU A 40 -3.55 -0.65 7.99
CA LEU A 40 -2.30 0.05 8.29
C LEU A 40 -1.13 -0.91 8.06
N VAL A 41 -0.11 -0.45 7.34
CA VAL A 41 1.11 -1.22 7.10
C VAL A 41 2.32 -0.46 7.59
N ASN A 42 3.31 -1.19 8.09
CA ASN A 42 4.58 -0.64 8.53
C ASN A 42 5.70 -1.21 7.65
N ALA A 43 6.55 -0.32 7.15
CA ALA A 43 7.75 -0.67 6.43
C ALA A 43 8.97 -0.46 7.35
N PRO A 44 9.88 -1.43 7.46
CA PRO A 44 11.15 -1.23 8.15
C PRO A 44 12.00 -0.20 7.40
N ALA A 45 12.92 0.45 8.13
CA ALA A 45 13.96 1.24 7.51
C ALA A 45 14.84 0.34 6.63
N SER A 46 15.14 0.80 5.42
CA SER A 46 16.15 0.20 4.57
C SER A 46 17.50 0.80 4.91
N LEU A 47 18.50 -0.04 5.17
CA LEU A 47 19.87 0.40 5.48
C LEU A 47 20.74 0.55 4.22
N LEU A 48 20.27 0.03 3.08
CA LEU A 48 21.01 -0.03 1.81
C LEU A 48 20.25 0.72 0.71
N ALA A 49 21.01 1.29 -0.22
CA ALA A 49 20.49 1.90 -1.43
C ALA A 49 20.88 1.06 -2.67
N PRO A 50 19.98 0.91 -3.67
CA PRO A 50 18.58 1.34 -3.65
C PRO A 50 17.75 0.50 -2.67
N SER A 51 16.80 1.14 -2.01
CA SER A 51 15.94 0.45 -1.05
C SER A 51 14.93 -0.44 -1.77
N ASP A 52 14.86 -1.72 -1.35
CA ASP A 52 13.88 -2.70 -1.81
C ASP A 52 13.29 -3.42 -0.59
N VAL A 53 12.04 -3.10 -0.25
CA VAL A 53 11.35 -3.61 0.93
C VAL A 53 10.11 -4.38 0.50
N ASN A 54 9.98 -5.61 0.99
CA ASN A 54 8.80 -6.44 0.76
C ASN A 54 7.95 -6.50 2.03
N ILE A 55 6.70 -6.06 1.93
CA ILE A 55 5.72 -6.04 3.02
C ILE A 55 4.63 -7.08 2.71
N PRO A 56 4.36 -8.04 3.61
CA PRO A 56 3.23 -8.94 3.43
C PRO A 56 1.92 -8.16 3.55
N LEU A 57 1.07 -8.22 2.51
CA LEU A 57 -0.29 -7.69 2.55
C LEU A 57 -1.27 -8.83 2.77
N GLN A 58 -2.03 -8.76 3.85
CA GLN A 58 -3.13 -9.68 4.14
C GLN A 58 -4.46 -8.97 3.88
N LEU A 59 -4.95 -9.05 2.66
CA LEU A 59 -6.26 -8.52 2.28
C LEU A 59 -7.34 -9.47 2.80
N LYS A 60 -8.06 -9.04 3.83
CA LYS A 60 -9.09 -9.86 4.48
C LYS A 60 -10.43 -9.66 3.78
N SER A 61 -11.29 -10.69 3.84
CA SER A 61 -12.69 -10.60 3.41
C SER A 61 -12.91 -10.11 1.97
N ILE A 62 -11.92 -10.28 1.08
CA ILE A 62 -12.01 -10.03 -0.36
C ILE A 62 -11.22 -11.13 -1.08
N THR A 63 -11.77 -11.68 -2.16
CA THR A 63 -11.05 -12.64 -3.00
C THR A 63 -10.29 -11.90 -4.11
N PRO A 64 -9.21 -12.47 -4.68
CA PRO A 64 -8.49 -11.83 -5.77
C PRO A 64 -9.36 -11.44 -6.96
N GLU A 65 -10.38 -12.22 -7.29
CA GLU A 65 -11.30 -11.96 -8.41
C GLU A 65 -12.26 -10.80 -8.13
N ARG A 66 -12.52 -10.53 -6.85
CA ARG A 66 -13.36 -9.42 -6.38
C ARG A 66 -12.56 -8.16 -6.10
N LEU A 67 -11.23 -8.20 -6.15
CA LEU A 67 -10.39 -7.04 -5.89
C LEU A 67 -10.40 -6.09 -7.09
N GLY A 68 -11.02 -4.92 -6.93
CA GLY A 68 -11.07 -3.89 -7.97
C GLY A 68 -9.94 -2.88 -7.88
N PHE A 69 -9.48 -2.56 -6.67
CA PHE A 69 -8.36 -1.64 -6.46
C PHE A 69 -7.57 -1.93 -5.19
N ILE A 70 -6.32 -1.46 -5.20
CA ILE A 70 -5.50 -1.23 -4.00
C ILE A 70 -4.96 0.20 -4.13
N ARG A 71 -5.24 1.04 -3.13
CA ARG A 71 -4.70 2.40 -3.03
C ARG A 71 -3.82 2.48 -1.78
N ILE A 72 -2.60 2.98 -1.96
CA ILE A 72 -1.65 3.21 -0.87
C ILE A 72 -1.52 4.72 -0.73
N HIS A 73 -1.74 5.25 0.47
CA HIS A 73 -1.69 6.67 0.74
C HIS A 73 -1.32 6.92 2.21
N ASP A 74 -1.29 8.20 2.59
CA ASP A 74 -0.93 8.64 3.94
C ASP A 74 0.37 8.00 4.45
N ILE A 75 1.43 8.15 3.64
CA ILE A 75 2.76 7.64 3.95
C ILE A 75 3.42 8.61 4.91
N GLN A 76 3.66 8.17 6.15
CA GLN A 76 4.23 8.98 7.22
C GLN A 76 5.49 8.30 7.77
N PRO A 77 6.59 9.03 7.99
CA PRO A 77 7.72 8.52 8.75
C PRO A 77 7.25 8.07 10.14
N VAL A 78 7.69 6.90 10.60
CA VAL A 78 7.55 6.56 12.03
C VAL A 78 8.78 7.15 12.72
N ASN A 79 8.57 8.13 13.61
CA ASN A 79 9.69 8.74 14.34
C ASN A 79 10.54 7.65 15.01
N GLN A 80 11.86 7.74 14.82
CA GLN A 80 12.85 6.88 15.48
C GLN A 80 13.06 7.29 16.94
#